data_AF-A0A1Q3CJA4-F1
#
_entry.id   AF-A0A1Q3CJA4-F1
#
_cell.length_a   1.000
_cell.length_b   1.000
_cell.length_c   1.000
_cell.angle_alpha   90.00
_cell.angle_beta   90.00
_cell.angle_gamma   90.00
#
_symmetry.space_group_name_H-M   'P 1'
#
loop_
_entity.id
_entity.type
_entity.pdbx_description
1 polymer ?
#
loop_
_entity_poly.entity_id
_entity_poly.type
_entity_poly.pdbx_seq_one_letter_code
_entity_poly.pdbx_strand_id
1 'polypeptide(L)'
;IERGALTLASAEVKFQIDTETHDLDIGMYQIREANQMLEEFMLAANVSVAEQILKHFPPCSLLRHHPTPTREMLEPLLRTANVGLNLDVSSSKALADSLNQAVGDDQYFNKIIRILATRCMTQ
;
A
#
# COMPACT_ATOMS: atom_id res chain seq x y z
N ILE A 1 5.37 6.95 9.12
CA ILE A 1 4.91 7.90 8.07
C ILE A 1 5.99 8.93 7.70
N GLU A 2 6.69 9.55 8.66
CA GLU A 2 7.65 10.65 8.39
C GLU A 2 8.76 10.38 7.37
N ARG A 3 9.14 9.11 7.19
CA ARG A 3 10.14 8.64 6.21
C ARG A 3 9.58 8.43 4.79
N GLY A 4 8.32 8.80 4.53
CA GLY A 4 7.69 8.70 3.21
C GLY A 4 7.10 7.33 2.89
N ALA A 5 6.68 6.58 3.92
CA ALA A 5 5.96 5.32 3.75
C ALA A 5 4.52 5.59 3.27
N LEU A 6 4.08 4.84 2.26
CA LEU A 6 2.74 4.94 1.68
C LEU A 6 1.84 3.86 2.27
N THR A 7 0.80 4.25 2.99
CA THR A 7 -0.26 3.32 3.40
C THR A 7 -1.27 3.19 2.27
N LEU A 8 -1.12 2.16 1.45
CA LEU A 8 -2.00 1.92 0.31
C LEU A 8 -3.10 0.92 0.66
N ALA A 9 -4.28 1.11 0.08
CA ALA A 9 -5.41 0.23 0.31
C ALA A 9 -5.47 -0.83 -0.80
N SER A 10 -5.69 -2.07 -0.40
CA SER A 10 -6.12 -3.16 -1.29
C SER A 10 -7.46 -3.69 -0.79
N ALA A 11 -8.34 -4.04 -1.72
CA ALA A 11 -9.63 -4.64 -1.39
C ALA A 11 -9.43 -6.16 -1.26
N GLU A 12 -9.33 -6.66 -0.03
CA GLU A 12 -9.21 -8.08 0.26
C GLU A 12 -10.57 -8.67 0.65
N VAL A 13 -10.93 -9.76 -0.02
CA VAL A 13 -12.20 -10.49 0.21
C VAL A 13 -11.93 -11.73 1.04
N LYS A 14 -12.75 -11.94 2.08
CA LYS A 14 -12.73 -13.11 2.93
C LYS A 14 -13.98 -13.95 2.68
N PHE A 15 -13.77 -15.21 2.31
CA PHE A 15 -14.84 -16.21 2.19
C PHE A 15 -14.94 -16.98 3.50
N GLN A 16 -16.16 -17.13 4.02
CA GLN A 16 -16.46 -17.95 5.19
C GLN A 16 -17.46 -19.03 4.76
N ILE A 17 -17.03 -20.28 4.87
CA ILE A 17 -17.86 -21.44 4.52
C ILE A 17 -18.37 -22.00 5.84
N ASP A 18 -19.68 -22.07 5.99
CA ASP A 18 -20.29 -22.78 7.11
C ASP A 18 -20.22 -24.29 6.85
N THR A 19 -19.58 -25.03 7.76
CA THR A 19 -19.43 -26.48 7.64
C THR A 19 -20.73 -27.26 7.87
N GLU A 20 -21.74 -26.65 8.48
CA GLU A 20 -23.02 -27.30 8.75
C GLU A 20 -24.03 -27.07 7.62
N THR A 21 -24.22 -25.82 7.18
CA THR A 21 -25.19 -25.50 6.13
C THR A 21 -24.60 -25.51 4.71
N HIS A 22 -23.27 -25.56 4.57
CA HIS A 22 -22.55 -25.36 3.31
C HIS A 22 -22.83 -24.01 2.63
N ASP A 23 -23.34 -23.03 3.39
CA ASP A 23 -23.55 -21.68 2.88
C ASP A 23 -22.23 -20.91 2.83
N LEU A 24 -22.13 -20.05 1.81
CA LEU A 24 -20.93 -19.31 1.50
C LEU A 24 -21.16 -17.83 1.78
N ASP A 25 -20.58 -17.33 2.87
CA ASP A 25 -20.63 -15.93 3.24
C ASP A 25 -19.40 -15.19 2.69
N ILE A 26 -19.61 -13.96 2.22
CA ILE A 26 -18.59 -13.14 1.58
C ILE A 26 -18.51 -11.82 2.34
N GLY A 27 -17.37 -11.61 3.01
CA GLY A 27 -17.08 -10.39 3.75
C GLY A 27 -15.83 -9.68 3.23
N MET A 28 -15.72 -8.39 3.52
CA MET A 28 -14.45 -7.67 3.36
C MET A 28 -13.54 -7.98 4.55
N TYR A 29 -12.25 -8.22 4.28
CA TYR A 29 -11.28 -8.35 5.35
C TYR A 29 -11.09 -7.02 6.08
N GLN A 30 -11.27 -7.03 7.40
CA GLN A 30 -11.09 -5.84 8.24
C GLN A 30 -9.73 -5.89 8.94
N ILE A 31 -8.89 -4.90 8.63
CA ILE A 31 -7.61 -4.70 9.30
C ILE A 31 -7.88 -4.12 10.69
N ARG A 32 -7.31 -4.76 11.72
CA ARG A 32 -7.34 -4.29 13.11
C ARG A 32 -5.99 -3.68 13.49
N GLU A 33 -5.96 -2.87 14.54
CA GLU A 33 -4.71 -2.28 15.06
C GLU A 33 -3.64 -3.34 15.40
N ALA A 34 -4.06 -4.50 15.92
CA ALA A 34 -3.15 -5.61 16.19
C ALA A 34 -2.43 -6.12 14.92
N ASN A 35 -3.12 -6.13 13.77
CA ASN A 35 -2.51 -6.51 12.49
C ASN A 35 -1.47 -5.48 12.06
N GLN A 36 -1.78 -4.18 12.20
CA GLN A 36 -0.85 -3.10 11.87
C GLN A 36 0.40 -3.13 12.76
N MET A 37 0.22 -3.40 14.06
CA MET A 37 1.36 -3.57 14.98
C MET A 37 2.26 -4.72 14.55
N LEU A 38 1.68 -5.88 14.21
CA LEU A 38 2.44 -7.02 13.71
C LEU A 38 3.16 -6.70 12.40
N GLU A 39 2.50 -5.99 11.48
CA GLU A 39 3.07 -5.57 10.21
C GLU A 39 4.34 -4.71 10.40
N GLU A 40 4.32 -3.74 11.31
CA GLU A 40 5.48 -2.89 11.62
C GLU A 40 6.65 -3.68 12.22
N PHE A 41 6.37 -4.65 13.10
CA PHE A 41 7.42 -5.53 13.64
C PHE A 41 8.02 -6.44 12.56
N MET A 42 7.19 -6.97 11.66
CA MET A 42 7.67 -7.77 10.53
C MET A 42 8.52 -6.93 9.57
N LEU A 43 8.14 -5.67 9.34
CA LEU A 43 8.93 -4.74 8.55
C LEU A 43 10.31 -4.49 9.19
N ALA A 44 10.36 -4.22 10.50
CA ALA A 44 11.62 -4.01 11.22
C ALA A 44 12.52 -5.26 11.20
N ALA A 45 11.94 -6.45 11.34
CA ALA A 45 12.67 -7.71 11.23
C ALA A 45 13.26 -7.91 9.83
N ASN A 46 12.47 -7.67 8.78
CA ASN A 46 12.91 -7.80 7.39
C ASN A 46 14.06 -6.85 7.06
N VAL A 47 13.99 -5.59 7.50
CA VAL A 47 15.08 -4.61 7.32
C VAL A 47 16.34 -5.06 8.05
N SER A 48 16.22 -5.49 9.32
CA SER A 48 17.36 -5.92 10.13
C SER A 48 18.07 -7.13 9.52
N VAL A 49 17.31 -8.11 9.02
CA VAL A 49 17.87 -9.29 8.34
C VAL A 49 18.50 -8.88 7.01
N ALA A 50 17.85 -8.03 6.22
CA ALA A 50 18.36 -7.56 4.92
C ALA A 50 19.72 -6.86 5.07
N GLU A 51 19.86 -5.97 6.05
CA GLU A 51 21.12 -5.29 6.37
C GLU A 51 22.21 -6.28 6.77
N GLN A 52 21.86 -7.27 7.60
CA GLN A 52 22.81 -8.27 8.08
C GLN A 52 23.29 -9.19 6.95
N ILE A 53 22.39 -9.70 6.10
CA ILE A 53 22.78 -10.59 4.99
C ILE A 53 23.58 -9.85 3.92
N LEU A 54 23.23 -8.58 3.63
CA LEU A 54 23.97 -7.77 2.67
C LEU A 54 25.39 -7.46 3.17
N LYS A 55 25.55 -7.24 4.48
CA LYS A 55 26.86 -7.00 5.10
C LYS A 55 27.79 -8.23 5.04
N HIS A 56 27.25 -9.43 5.27
CA HIS A 56 28.07 -10.65 5.37
C HIS A 56 28.22 -11.37 4.03
N PHE A 57 27.21 -11.28 3.16
CA PHE A 57 27.17 -11.95 1.87
C PHE A 57 26.80 -11.00 0.72
N PRO A 58 27.55 -9.90 0.47
CA PRO A 58 27.22 -8.94 -0.58
C PRO A 58 26.98 -9.54 -1.98
N PRO A 59 27.78 -10.51 -2.48
CA PRO A 59 27.61 -11.01 -3.84
C PRO A 59 26.46 -12.02 -4.00
N CYS A 60 25.90 -12.53 -2.90
CA CYS A 60 24.88 -13.59 -2.94
C CYS A 60 23.70 -13.37 -1.99
N SER A 61 23.51 -12.14 -1.48
CA SER A 61 22.34 -11.78 -0.69
C SER A 61 21.10 -11.70 -1.58
N LEU A 62 20.05 -12.45 -1.23
CA LEU A 62 18.75 -12.33 -1.86
C LEU A 62 17.97 -11.18 -1.22
N LEU A 63 17.72 -10.12 -2.00
CA LEU A 63 17.01 -8.93 -1.56
C LEU A 63 15.79 -8.66 -2.44
N ARG A 64 14.84 -7.90 -1.90
CA ARG A 64 13.66 -7.41 -2.63
C ARG A 64 13.73 -5.90 -2.74
N HIS A 65 13.55 -5.38 -3.94
CA HIS A 65 13.54 -3.95 -4.23
C HIS A 65 12.31 -3.60 -5.07
N HIS A 66 11.62 -2.51 -4.72
CA HIS A 66 10.51 -1.98 -5.49
C HIS A 66 10.99 -0.71 -6.22
N PRO A 67 11.07 -0.72 -7.57
CA PRO A 67 11.56 0.43 -8.32
C PRO A 67 10.62 1.63 -8.22
N THR A 68 11.12 2.82 -8.56
CA THR A 68 10.27 4.01 -8.62
C THR A 68 9.40 3.95 -9.87
N PRO A 69 8.07 4.13 -9.76
CA PRO A 69 7.19 4.13 -10.92
C PRO A 69 7.50 5.30 -11.85
N THR A 70 7.38 5.09 -13.16
CA THR A 70 7.53 6.17 -14.13
C THR A 70 6.31 7.08 -14.12
N ARG A 71 6.47 8.32 -14.59
CA ARG A 71 5.38 9.29 -14.68
C ARG A 71 4.20 8.77 -15.53
N GLU A 72 4.49 8.03 -16.58
CA GLU A 72 3.51 7.41 -17.47
C GLU A 72 2.62 6.40 -16.73
N MET A 73 3.17 5.64 -15.79
CA MET A 73 2.40 4.70 -14.96
C MET A 73 1.47 5.41 -13.98
N LEU A 74 1.85 6.62 -13.53
CA LEU A 74 1.06 7.47 -12.63
C LEU A 74 0.06 8.36 -13.38
N GLU A 75 0.15 8.45 -14.71
CA GLU A 75 -0.74 9.27 -15.55
C GLU A 75 -2.24 8.98 -15.32
N PRO A 76 -2.70 7.72 -15.19
CA PRO A 76 -4.10 7.43 -14.88
C PRO A 76 -4.53 8.02 -13.53
N LEU A 77 -3.68 7.91 -12.51
CA LEU A 77 -3.93 8.47 -11.18
C LEU A 77 -4.02 10.01 -11.24
N LEU A 78 -3.10 10.66 -11.96
CA LEU A 78 -3.09 12.11 -12.11
C LEU A 78 -4.32 12.63 -12.86
N ARG A 79 -4.76 11.92 -13.91
CA ARG A 79 -5.99 12.26 -14.64
C ARG A 79 -7.22 12.14 -13.76
N THR A 80 -7.29 11.10 -12.94
CA THR A 80 -8.38 10.94 -11.97
C THR A 80 -8.28 11.93 -10.81
N ALA A 81 -7.11 12.46 -10.48
CA ALA A 81 -6.96 13.50 -9.46
C ALA A 81 -7.43 14.88 -9.93
N ASN A 82 -7.43 15.16 -11.25
CA ASN A 82 -7.85 16.45 -11.82
C ASN A 82 -9.31 16.85 -11.54
N VAL A 83 -10.12 16.02 -10.87
CA VAL A 83 -11.46 16.37 -10.35
C VAL A 83 -11.42 17.25 -9.08
N GLY A 84 -10.27 17.81 -8.71
CA GLY A 84 -10.13 18.77 -7.60
C GLY A 84 -9.05 18.40 -6.58
N LEU A 85 -8.27 17.35 -6.83
CA LEU A 85 -7.13 16.95 -6.01
C LEU A 85 -5.81 17.36 -6.67
N ASN A 86 -4.92 17.95 -5.88
CA ASN A 86 -3.55 18.18 -6.30
C ASN A 86 -2.65 17.09 -5.72
N LEU A 87 -2.31 16.09 -6.54
CA LEU A 87 -1.38 15.02 -6.16
C LEU A 87 0.04 15.36 -6.57
N ASP A 88 0.95 15.34 -5.60
CA ASP A 88 2.37 15.55 -5.85
C ASP A 88 3.09 14.20 -5.99
N VAL A 89 3.61 13.93 -7.18
CA VAL A 89 4.33 12.69 -7.52
C VAL A 89 5.85 12.86 -7.52
N SER A 90 6.37 13.98 -6.99
CA SER A 90 7.81 14.26 -6.94
C SER A 90 8.60 13.30 -6.06
N SER A 91 7.99 12.78 -4.99
CA SER A 91 8.59 11.82 -4.06
C SER A 91 7.53 10.96 -3.39
N SER A 92 7.92 9.82 -2.83
CA SER A 92 7.02 8.95 -2.06
C SER A 92 6.39 9.69 -0.86
N LYS A 93 7.14 10.58 -0.22
CA LYS A 93 6.66 11.40 0.88
C LYS A 93 5.63 12.43 0.42
N ALA A 94 5.92 13.19 -0.64
CA ALA A 94 4.99 14.17 -1.18
C ALA A 94 3.70 13.51 -1.68
N LEU A 95 3.81 12.31 -2.26
CA LEU A 95 2.66 11.52 -2.66
C LEU A 95 1.85 11.04 -1.45
N ALA A 96 2.51 10.56 -0.39
CA ALA A 96 1.83 10.15 0.84
C ALA A 96 1.09 11.32 1.49
N ASP A 97 1.74 12.49 1.58
CA ASP A 97 1.17 13.68 2.19
C ASP A 97 -0.02 14.22 1.38
N SER A 98 0.09 14.29 0.05
CA SER A 98 -1.02 14.69 -0.81
C SER A 98 -2.18 13.69 -0.81
N LEU A 99 -1.91 12.37 -0.74
CA LEU A 99 -2.94 11.34 -0.57
C LEU A 99 -3.63 11.41 0.79
N ASN A 100 -2.93 11.83 1.85
CA ASN A 100 -3.52 12.03 3.17
C ASN A 100 -4.44 13.27 3.20
N GLN A 101 -4.09 14.31 2.43
CA GLN A 101 -4.89 15.53 2.30
C GLN A 101 -6.07 15.38 1.32
N ALA A 102 -6.07 14.35 0.48
CA ALA A 102 -7.13 14.04 -0.47
C ALA A 102 -8.41 13.50 0.20
N VAL A 103 -9.07 14.35 0.99
CA VAL A 103 -10.35 14.07 1.65
C VAL A 103 -11.46 14.74 0.83
N GLY A 104 -12.40 13.94 0.33
CA GLY A 104 -13.63 14.43 -0.31
C GLY A 104 -14.82 14.30 0.64
N ASP A 105 -16.02 14.64 0.16
CA ASP A 105 -17.26 14.55 0.94
C ASP A 105 -17.62 13.10 1.32
N ASP A 106 -17.15 12.11 0.55
CA ASP A 106 -17.37 10.69 0.80
C ASP A 106 -16.16 10.02 1.48
N GLN A 107 -16.42 9.27 2.56
CA GLN A 107 -15.44 8.45 3.27
C GLN A 107 -14.76 7.39 2.38
N TYR A 108 -15.40 6.95 1.29
CA TYR A 108 -14.83 6.00 0.33
C TYR A 108 -13.92 6.64 -0.70
N PHE A 109 -14.01 7.94 -0.93
CA PHE A 109 -13.24 8.64 -1.96
C PHE A 109 -11.73 8.43 -1.78
N ASN A 110 -11.22 8.64 -0.56
CA ASN A 110 -9.81 8.45 -0.26
C ASN A 110 -9.35 6.99 -0.47
N LYS A 111 -10.21 6.02 -0.12
CA LYS A 111 -9.92 4.58 -0.32
C LYS A 111 -9.80 4.24 -1.81
N ILE A 112 -10.69 4.77 -2.65
CA ILE A 112 -10.67 4.52 -4.11
C ILE A 112 -9.39 5.09 -4.73
N ILE A 113 -9.03 6.33 -4.38
CA ILE A 113 -7.79 6.95 -4.86
C ILE A 113 -6.56 6.16 -4.41
N ARG A 114 -6.52 5.65 -3.18
CA ARG A 114 -5.44 4.77 -2.71
C ARG A 114 -5.38 3.46 -3.47
N ILE A 115 -6.51 2.82 -3.78
CA ILE A 115 -6.56 1.60 -4.60
C ILE A 115 -6.03 1.87 -6.01
N LEU A 116 -6.40 3.00 -6.62
CA LEU A 116 -5.87 3.42 -7.92
C LEU A 116 -4.36 3.66 -7.85
N ALA A 117 -3.89 4.34 -6.80
CA ALA A 117 -2.46 4.55 -6.58
C ALA A 117 -1.70 3.23 -6.47
N THR A 118 -2.22 2.23 -5.74
CA THR A 118 -1.65 0.88 -5.67
C THR A 118 -1.48 0.26 -7.06
N ARG A 119 -2.47 0.42 -7.95
CA ARG A 119 -2.43 -0.14 -9.31
C ARG A 119 -1.43 0.54 -10.23
N CYS A 120 -1.08 1.79 -9.95
CA CYS A 120 -0.08 2.53 -10.70
C CYS A 120 1.37 2.23 -10.25
N MET A 121 1.56 1.51 -9.15
CA MET A 121 2.88 1.11 -8.67
C MET A 121 3.45 -0.02 -9.55
N THR A 122 4.78 -0.07 -9.61
CA THR A 122 5.52 -1.16 -10.26
C THR A 122 5.35 -2.47 -9.49
N GLN A 123 5.50 -3.62 -10.17
CA GLN A 123 5.57 -4.93 -9.50
C GLN A 123 6.98 -5.21 -8.98
#